data_AF-A0A3M1AAL4-F1
#
_entry.id   AF-A0A3M1AAL4-F1
#
_cell.length_a   1.000
_cell.length_b   1.000
_cell.length_c   1.000
_cell.angle_alpha   90.00
_cell.angle_beta   90.00
_cell.angle_gamma   90.00
#
_symmetry.space_group_name_H-M   'P 1'
#
loop_
_entity.id
_entity.type
_entity.pdbx_description
1 polymer ?
#
loop_
_entity_poly.entity_id
_entity_poly.type
_entity_poly.pdbx_seq_one_letter_code
_entity_poly.pdbx_strand_id
1 'polypeptide(L)'
;MRADRQKAIFVLIAFGLLLFIGWSFLHTLGQSGRAEAPVAKKAVSEQAELLNTGRLDALAARGQIANGMSMEQVRAALGEPARTFIDSAGGRRLTTWMYGQEGRRIVQFGANNTVVKYEK
;
A
#
# COMPACT_ATOMS: atom_id res chain seq x y z
N MET A 1 -40.25 -51.06 27.81
CA MET A 1 -39.33 -50.68 26.72
C MET A 1 -39.51 -49.22 26.21
N ARG A 2 -39.86 -48.23 27.06
CA ARG A 2 -39.96 -46.81 26.65
C ARG A 2 -38.94 -45.87 27.36
N ALA A 3 -38.37 -46.29 28.49
CA ALA A 3 -37.47 -45.46 29.29
C ALA A 3 -36.05 -45.32 28.68
N ASP A 4 -35.53 -46.34 27.98
CA ASP A 4 -34.18 -46.28 27.38
C ASP A 4 -34.09 -45.33 26.17
N ARG A 5 -35.17 -45.21 25.39
CA ARG A 5 -35.20 -44.29 24.25
C ARG A 5 -35.15 -42.83 24.68
N GLN A 6 -35.73 -42.50 25.83
CA GLN A 6 -35.73 -41.14 26.36
C GLN A 6 -34.32 -40.71 26.79
N LYS A 7 -33.56 -41.62 27.44
CA LYS A 7 -32.15 -41.37 27.81
C LYS A 7 -31.26 -41.17 26.58
N ALA A 8 -31.44 -41.97 25.54
CA ALA A 8 -30.70 -41.84 24.28
C ALA A 8 -30.97 -40.48 23.58
N ILE A 9 -32.22 -40.00 23.62
CA ILE A 9 -32.60 -38.69 23.07
C ILE A 9 -31.96 -37.55 23.88
N PHE A 10 -31.95 -37.63 25.21
CA PHE A 10 -31.27 -36.64 26.06
C PHE A 10 -29.77 -36.57 25.81
N VAL A 11 -29.11 -37.71 25.58
CA VAL A 11 -27.67 -37.75 25.24
C VAL A 11 -27.41 -37.12 23.87
N LEU A 12 -28.25 -37.39 22.87
CA LEU A 12 -28.12 -36.79 21.54
C LEU A 12 -28.34 -35.27 21.55
N ILE A 13 -29.31 -34.79 22.33
CA ILE A 13 -29.56 -33.34 22.50
C ILE A 13 -28.40 -32.68 23.24
N ALA A 14 -27.91 -33.30 24.33
CA ALA A 14 -26.77 -32.77 25.08
C ALA A 14 -25.49 -32.72 24.24
N PHE A 15 -25.23 -33.74 23.41
CA PHE A 15 -24.10 -33.78 22.50
C PHE A 15 -24.22 -32.73 21.38
N GLY A 16 -25.43 -32.56 20.81
CA GLY A 16 -25.71 -31.50 19.85
C GLY A 16 -25.53 -30.10 20.44
N LEU A 17 -25.93 -29.89 21.70
CA LEU A 17 -25.74 -28.62 22.40
C LEU A 17 -24.25 -28.33 22.68
N LEU A 18 -23.48 -29.35 23.07
CA LEU A 18 -22.03 -29.26 23.29
C LEU A 18 -21.28 -28.92 22.01
N LEU A 19 -21.65 -29.55 20.88
CA LEU A 19 -21.11 -29.21 19.56
C LEU A 19 -21.52 -27.79 19.12
N PHE A 20 -22.75 -27.37 19.40
CA PHE A 20 -23.23 -26.01 19.07
C PHE A 20 -22.53 -24.92 19.89
N ILE A 21 -22.29 -25.17 21.17
CA ILE A 21 -21.51 -24.27 22.04
C ILE A 21 -20.04 -24.25 21.60
N GLY A 22 -19.44 -25.40 21.27
CA GLY A 22 -18.07 -25.47 20.75
C GLY A 22 -17.88 -24.74 19.41
N TRP A 23 -18.84 -24.86 18.50
CA TRP A 23 -18.86 -24.11 17.23
C TRP A 23 -19.04 -22.61 17.46
N SER A 24 -19.96 -22.21 18.36
CA SER A 24 -20.16 -20.79 18.70
C SER A 24 -18.94 -20.19 19.41
N PHE A 25 -18.23 -20.97 20.24
CA PHE A 25 -16.99 -20.54 20.88
C PHE A 25 -15.83 -20.44 19.88
N LEU A 26 -15.74 -21.34 18.89
CA LEU A 26 -14.76 -21.24 17.81
C LEU A 26 -15.06 -20.04 16.88
N HIS A 27 -16.33 -19.70 16.67
CA HIS A 27 -16.73 -18.50 15.91
C HIS A 27 -16.51 -17.21 16.70
N THR A 28 -16.70 -17.24 18.02
CA THR A 28 -16.47 -16.08 18.91
C THR A 28 -14.97 -15.85 19.14
N LEU A 29 -14.17 -16.91 19.28
CA LEU A 29 -12.71 -16.84 19.34
C LEU A 29 -12.06 -16.58 17.98
N GLY A 30 -12.70 -17.00 16.89
CA GLY A 30 -12.34 -16.64 15.51
C GLY A 30 -12.58 -15.16 15.19
N GLN A 31 -13.48 -14.50 15.92
CA GLN A 31 -13.67 -13.04 15.85
C GLN A 31 -12.84 -12.26 16.88
N SER A 32 -12.45 -12.85 18.02
CA SER A 32 -11.60 -12.18 19.00
C SER A 32 -10.09 -12.27 18.72
N GLY A 33 -9.69 -12.88 17.60
CA GLY A 33 -8.34 -12.75 17.03
C GLY A 33 -8.21 -11.62 16.00
N ARG A 34 -9.31 -10.91 15.70
CA ARG A 34 -9.34 -9.82 14.71
C ARG A 34 -9.78 -8.49 15.33
N ALA A 35 -9.28 -8.21 16.53
CA ALA A 35 -8.80 -6.86 16.79
C ALA A 35 -7.50 -6.68 15.98
N GLU A 36 -7.61 -6.75 14.65
CA GLU A 36 -6.57 -6.31 13.73
C GLU A 36 -6.40 -4.82 14.03
N ALA A 37 -5.42 -4.54 14.85
CA ALA A 37 -4.92 -3.22 15.16
C ALA A 37 -4.94 -2.37 13.88
N PRO A 38 -5.76 -1.30 13.81
CA PRO A 38 -5.56 -0.29 12.77
C PRO A 38 -4.12 0.28 12.83
N VAL A 39 -3.44 0.10 13.97
CA VAL A 39 -2.02 0.41 14.19
C VAL A 39 -1.07 -0.48 13.39
N ALA A 40 -1.35 -1.78 13.21
CA ALA A 40 -0.41 -2.69 12.53
C ALA A 40 -0.36 -2.43 11.02
N LYS A 41 -1.51 -2.21 10.36
CA LYS A 41 -1.55 -1.83 8.94
C LYS A 41 -0.93 -0.45 8.71
N LYS A 42 -1.15 0.50 9.63
CA LYS A 42 -0.56 1.84 9.57
C LYS A 42 0.96 1.80 9.77
N ALA A 43 1.46 1.04 10.73
CA ALA A 43 2.90 0.89 10.98
C ALA A 43 3.62 0.20 9.81
N VAL A 44 2.99 -0.81 9.19
CA VAL A 44 3.53 -1.47 7.99
C VAL A 44 3.51 -0.53 6.78
N SER A 45 2.45 0.28 6.60
CA SER A 45 2.42 1.28 5.52
C SER A 45 3.42 2.41 5.75
N GLU A 46 3.59 2.89 6.98
CA GLU A 46 4.57 3.92 7.34
C GLU A 46 5.99 3.38 7.16
N GLN A 47 6.28 2.14 7.56
CA GLN A 47 7.58 1.51 7.29
C GLN A 47 7.82 1.30 5.79
N ALA A 48 6.81 0.89 5.03
CA ALA A 48 6.93 0.73 3.58
C ALA A 48 7.17 2.08 2.88
N GLU A 49 6.52 3.15 3.34
CA GLU A 49 6.71 4.51 2.85
C GLU A 49 8.13 5.01 3.17
N LEU A 50 8.61 4.83 4.40
CA LEU A 50 9.97 5.19 4.81
C LEU A 50 11.03 4.43 4.00
N LEU A 51 10.84 3.12 3.78
CA LEU A 51 11.73 2.30 2.95
C LEU A 51 11.71 2.75 1.49
N ASN A 52 10.54 3.12 0.96
CA ASN A 52 10.44 3.62 -0.40
C ASN A 52 11.10 4.99 -0.54
N THR A 53 10.90 5.91 0.41
CA THR A 53 11.57 7.22 0.44
C THR A 53 13.09 7.04 0.48
N GLY A 54 13.61 6.23 1.41
CA GLY A 54 15.05 5.97 1.50
C GLY A 54 15.62 5.31 0.23
N ARG A 55 14.85 4.44 -0.44
CA ARG A 55 15.22 3.87 -1.74
C ARG A 55 15.28 4.93 -2.84
N LEU A 56 14.30 5.83 -2.90
CA LEU A 56 14.27 6.92 -3.89
C LEU A 56 15.41 7.91 -3.65
N ASP A 57 15.73 8.23 -2.41
CA ASP A 57 16.90 9.06 -2.06
C ASP A 57 18.21 8.41 -2.50
N ALA A 58 18.36 7.10 -2.27
CA ALA A 58 19.53 6.36 -2.72
C ALA A 58 19.67 6.32 -4.26
N LEU A 59 18.55 6.25 -4.99
CA LEU A 59 18.55 6.36 -6.45
C LEU A 59 18.92 7.77 -6.91
N ALA A 60 18.39 8.80 -6.25
CA ALA A 60 18.72 10.18 -6.55
C ALA A 60 20.21 10.45 -6.34
N ALA A 61 20.80 9.97 -5.25
CA ALA A 61 22.23 10.05 -4.99
C ALA A 61 23.11 9.35 -6.05
N ARG A 62 22.55 8.38 -6.79
CA ARG A 62 23.21 7.69 -7.91
C ARG A 62 22.94 8.35 -9.27
N GLY A 63 22.24 9.49 -9.29
CA GLY A 63 21.84 10.17 -10.53
C GLY A 63 20.80 9.42 -11.35
N GLN A 64 19.99 8.56 -10.71
CA GLN A 64 18.94 7.77 -11.35
C GLN A 64 17.56 8.35 -11.03
N ILE A 65 16.66 8.34 -12.02
CA ILE A 65 15.29 8.81 -11.87
C ILE A 65 14.31 7.64 -11.91
N ALA A 66 13.32 7.67 -11.02
CA ALA A 66 12.23 6.70 -10.97
C ALA A 66 10.88 7.41 -10.75
N ASN A 67 9.79 6.74 -11.12
CA ASN A 67 8.44 7.21 -10.84
C ASN A 67 8.21 7.35 -9.33
N GLY A 68 7.49 8.39 -8.93
CA GLY A 68 7.23 8.73 -7.53
C GLY A 68 8.29 9.61 -6.88
N MET A 69 9.44 9.87 -7.52
CA MET A 69 10.42 10.83 -7.00
C MET A 69 9.84 12.24 -6.95
N SER A 70 10.18 13.02 -5.91
CA SER A 70 9.85 14.44 -5.83
C SER A 70 10.72 15.27 -6.78
N MET A 71 10.28 16.49 -7.09
CA MET A 71 11.11 17.47 -7.81
C MET A 71 12.48 17.71 -7.15
N GLU A 72 12.56 17.69 -5.82
CA GLU A 72 13.81 17.88 -5.08
C GLU A 72 14.77 16.71 -5.28
N GLN A 73 14.26 15.46 -5.21
CA GLN A 73 15.05 14.26 -5.48
C GLN A 73 15.57 14.25 -6.91
N VAL A 74 14.75 14.66 -7.89
CA VAL A 74 15.19 14.77 -9.29
C VAL A 74 16.27 15.84 -9.46
N ARG A 75 16.13 16.99 -8.79
CA ARG A 75 17.13 18.05 -8.81
C ARG A 75 18.45 17.60 -8.15
N ALA A 76 18.38 16.84 -7.06
CA ALA A 76 19.58 16.24 -6.47
C ALA A 76 20.26 15.24 -7.41
N ALA A 77 19.49 14.53 -8.23
CA ALA A 77 19.99 13.51 -9.15
C ALA A 77 20.56 14.06 -10.47
N LEU A 78 19.90 15.07 -11.05
CA LEU A 78 20.21 15.58 -12.39
C LEU A 78 20.63 17.06 -12.42
N GLY A 79 20.53 17.78 -11.30
CA GLY A 79 20.74 19.22 -11.22
C GLY A 79 19.53 20.03 -11.68
N GLU A 80 19.79 21.28 -12.07
CA GLU A 80 18.74 22.16 -12.62
C GLU A 80 18.37 21.75 -14.05
N PRO A 81 17.09 21.78 -14.40
CA PRO A 81 16.65 21.53 -15.77
C PRO A 81 17.13 22.64 -16.70
N ALA A 82 17.44 22.28 -17.94
CA ALA A 82 17.75 23.24 -18.98
C ALA A 82 16.51 24.01 -19.44
N ARG A 83 15.35 23.36 -19.45
CA ARG A 83 14.04 23.98 -19.76
C ARG A 83 12.94 23.35 -18.92
N THR A 84 11.93 24.17 -18.61
CA THR A 84 10.71 23.73 -17.94
C THR A 84 9.49 24.23 -18.69
N PHE A 85 8.45 23.42 -18.76
CA PHE A 85 7.15 23.82 -19.31
C PHE A 85 6.02 23.17 -18.55
N ILE A 86 4.87 23.85 -18.53
CA ILE A 86 3.67 23.40 -17.85
C ILE A 86 2.66 23.08 -18.93
N ASP A 87 2.13 21.86 -18.89
CA ASP A 87 1.13 21.35 -19.83
C ASP A 87 -0.08 20.82 -19.07
N SER A 88 -1.18 20.58 -19.77
CA SER A 88 -2.38 19.95 -19.25
C SER A 88 -2.76 18.77 -20.14
N ALA A 89 -2.41 17.55 -19.73
CA ALA A 89 -2.81 16.33 -20.43
C ALA A 89 -3.91 15.61 -19.67
N GLY A 90 -5.03 15.31 -20.35
CA GLY A 90 -6.17 14.61 -19.75
C GLY A 90 -6.80 15.36 -18.56
N GLY A 91 -6.80 16.70 -18.59
CA GLY A 91 -7.33 17.54 -17.51
C GLY A 91 -6.45 17.63 -16.26
N ARG A 92 -5.24 17.08 -16.29
CA ARG A 92 -4.27 17.15 -15.18
C ARG A 92 -3.11 18.05 -15.55
N ARG A 93 -2.76 18.97 -14.64
CA ARG A 93 -1.57 19.80 -14.77
C ARG A 93 -0.32 18.93 -14.66
N LEU A 94 0.52 19.01 -15.67
CA LEU A 94 1.81 18.33 -15.76
C LEU A 94 2.91 19.38 -15.85
N THR A 95 4.00 19.17 -15.14
CA THR A 95 5.20 19.99 -15.27
C THR A 95 6.27 19.13 -15.91
N THR A 96 6.81 19.53 -17.05
CA THR A 96 7.85 18.77 -17.75
C THR A 96 9.16 19.51 -17.67
N TRP A 97 10.20 18.81 -17.21
CA TRP A 97 11.56 19.29 -17.09
C TRP A 97 12.44 18.58 -18.11
N MET A 98 13.19 19.36 -18.89
CA MET A 98 14.11 18.86 -19.89
C MET A 98 15.54 19.10 -19.45
N TYR A 99 16.37 18.09 -19.58
CA TYR A 99 17.79 18.11 -19.27
C TYR A 99 18.63 17.90 -20.53
N GLY A 100 19.72 18.66 -20.64
CA GLY A 100 20.58 18.70 -21.83
C GLY A 100 20.05 19.64 -22.93
N GLN A 101 20.90 19.99 -23.91
CA GLN A 101 20.58 21.02 -24.91
C GLN A 101 19.41 20.67 -25.85
N GLU A 102 19.14 19.39 -26.09
CA GLU A 102 18.06 18.92 -26.97
C GLU A 102 16.98 18.10 -26.23
N GLY A 103 16.91 18.18 -24.89
CA GLY A 103 15.96 17.35 -24.14
C GLY A 103 16.35 15.87 -24.09
N ARG A 104 17.66 15.59 -24.08
CA ARG A 104 18.19 14.22 -23.94
C ARG A 104 17.65 13.49 -22.72
N ARG A 105 17.14 14.17 -21.70
CA ARG A 105 16.35 13.53 -20.65
C ARG A 105 15.14 14.38 -20.34
N ILE A 106 13.97 13.76 -20.26
CA ILE A 106 12.71 14.42 -19.98
C ILE A 106 12.11 13.82 -18.73
N VAL A 107 11.82 14.64 -17.74
CA VAL A 107 11.16 14.24 -16.50
C VAL A 107 9.82 14.96 -16.44
N GLN A 108 8.73 14.20 -16.35
CA GLN A 108 7.39 14.74 -16.22
C GLN A 108 6.88 14.54 -14.80
N PHE A 109 6.34 15.61 -14.23
CA PHE A 109 5.78 15.66 -12.90
C PHE A 109 4.27 15.81 -12.95
N GLY A 110 3.58 15.06 -12.09
CA GLY A 110 2.16 15.21 -11.85
C GLY A 110 1.83 16.44 -10.99
N ALA A 111 0.53 16.66 -10.74
CA ALA A 111 0.04 17.76 -9.90
C ALA A 111 0.57 17.72 -8.45
N ASN A 112 1.01 16.57 -7.98
CA ASN A 112 1.63 16.38 -6.66
C ASN A 112 3.15 16.61 -6.67
N ASN A 113 3.72 17.17 -7.75
CA ASN A 113 5.16 17.40 -7.93
C ASN A 113 6.02 16.12 -7.83
N THR A 114 5.43 14.97 -8.18
CA THR A 114 6.17 13.69 -8.27
C THR A 114 6.31 13.22 -9.71
N VAL A 115 7.40 12.51 -10.01
CA VAL A 115 7.68 11.96 -11.33
C VAL A 115 6.59 10.96 -11.72
N VAL A 116 5.91 11.25 -12.80
CA VAL A 116 4.93 10.35 -13.43
C VAL A 116 5.52 9.66 -14.66
N LYS A 117 6.55 10.26 -15.26
CA LYS A 117 7.23 9.72 -16.44
C LYS A 117 8.67 10.23 -16.52
N TYR A 118 9.57 9.38 -16.99
CA TYR A 118 10.97 9.72 -17.27
C TYR A 118 11.41 9.10 -18.60
N GLU A 119 12.04 9.90 -19.45
CA GLU A 119 12.64 9.50 -20.72
C GLU A 119 14.13 9.90 -20.73
N LYS A 120 15.00 9.05 -21.28
CA LYS A 120 16.47 9.21 -21.31
C LYS A 120 17.00 8.90 -22.71
#